data_AF-A0A2I7JTF0-F1
#
_entry.id   AF-A0A2I7JTF0-F1
#
_cell.length_a   1.000
_cell.length_b   1.000
_cell.length_c   1.000
_cell.angle_alpha   90.00
_cell.angle_beta   90.00
_cell.angle_gamma   90.00
#
_symmetry.space_group_name_H-M   'P 1'
#
loop_
_entity.id
_entity.type
_entity.pdbx_description
1 polymer ?
#
loop_
_entity_poly.entity_id
_entity_poly.type
_entity_poly.pdbx_seq_one_letter_code
_entity_poly.pdbx_strand_id
1 'polypeptide(L)'
;MAQPDRESRPQFSQPVRQIIMMLIALGLSGFGAFVALPRVLPVFEANPWLNGFIGLVFVFGVMACFWQVLQLIGSVRWIEAFAAGVAREDVRPPSMLAPLASLLRSRGARMQLGSSSTRSILDSVATRIDEEREITRYIVNLLIFLGLLGTFYGLATTVPAVVDTIRSLAPQEGEEGIAVFNRLMTGLEAQLGGMGVAFASSLLGLAGSLIVGLLELFAGHGQNRFYRELEEWLSSFTRVSFSSGEETGGGDNSALAGVLDSMTEQMDALQAMFVQSSEGRAGVDQKLSALVDAITDMNRRQDQSEGTARALERVAVGQEALTELMRAQGDVGLDAESRMRLRSIDVQMLRILEEISAGRQESLAELRKDIDLLVKAFARPRGLGRSARGSED
;
A
#
# COMPACT_ATOMS: atom_id res chain seq x y z
N MET A 1 -44.25 35.13 -25.35
CA MET A 1 -43.20 34.25 -25.87
C MET A 1 -42.32 33.85 -24.69
N ALA A 2 -42.60 32.71 -24.07
CA ALA A 2 -41.77 32.16 -22.99
C ALA A 2 -40.65 31.34 -23.65
N GLN A 3 -39.40 31.68 -23.37
CA GLN A 3 -38.27 30.80 -23.69
C GLN A 3 -38.38 29.59 -22.76
N PRO A 4 -38.40 28.35 -23.28
CA PRO A 4 -38.30 27.18 -22.43
C PRO A 4 -36.88 27.17 -21.85
N ASP A 5 -36.77 27.06 -20.52
CA ASP A 5 -35.53 26.76 -19.84
C ASP A 5 -34.88 25.56 -20.55
N ARG A 6 -33.71 25.79 -21.13
CA ARG A 6 -32.88 24.71 -21.65
C ARG A 6 -32.42 23.91 -20.44
N GLU A 7 -33.11 22.81 -20.16
CA GLU A 7 -32.57 21.70 -19.38
C GLU A 7 -31.15 21.43 -19.89
N SER A 8 -30.15 21.80 -19.10
CA SER A 8 -28.75 21.64 -19.42
C SER A 8 -28.44 20.15 -19.39
N ARG A 9 -28.63 19.49 -20.53
CA ARG A 9 -28.22 18.10 -20.76
C ARG A 9 -26.75 17.98 -20.37
N PRO A 10 -26.38 17.11 -19.42
CA PRO A 10 -25.00 16.96 -19.03
C PRO A 10 -24.20 16.43 -20.22
N GLN A 11 -23.20 17.20 -20.63
CA GLN A 11 -22.25 16.80 -21.66
C GLN A 11 -20.97 16.40 -20.95
N PHE A 12 -20.71 15.10 -20.88
CA PHE A 12 -19.45 14.59 -20.36
C PHE A 12 -18.44 14.59 -21.51
N SER A 13 -17.23 15.12 -21.29
CA SER A 13 -16.28 15.24 -22.39
C SER A 13 -15.61 13.89 -22.68
N GLN A 14 -15.73 13.42 -23.91
CA GLN A 14 -15.05 12.19 -24.31
C GLN A 14 -13.52 12.38 -24.31
N PRO A 15 -12.74 11.37 -23.88
CA PRO A 15 -11.28 11.46 -23.76
C PRO A 15 -10.53 11.40 -25.11
N VAL A 16 -11.07 12.01 -26.17
CA VAL A 16 -10.53 11.94 -27.54
C VAL A 16 -9.12 12.54 -27.61
N ARG A 17 -8.89 13.68 -26.93
CA ARG A 17 -7.57 14.32 -26.89
C ARG A 17 -6.52 13.41 -26.22
N GLN A 18 -6.89 12.70 -25.16
CA GLN A 18 -6.01 11.76 -24.47
C GLN A 18 -5.65 10.58 -25.38
N ILE A 19 -6.62 10.02 -26.10
CA ILE A 19 -6.39 8.94 -27.07
C ILE A 19 -5.43 9.39 -28.16
N ILE A 20 -5.63 10.59 -28.72
CA ILE A 20 -4.75 11.15 -29.75
C ILE A 20 -3.31 11.30 -29.20
N MET A 21 -3.14 11.83 -27.99
CA MET A 21 -1.82 11.95 -27.35
C MET A 21 -1.17 10.60 -27.10
N MET A 22 -1.93 9.60 -26.66
CA MET A 22 -1.45 8.23 -26.47
C MET A 22 -1.00 7.60 -27.80
N LEU A 23 -1.79 7.75 -28.87
CA LEU A 23 -1.44 7.26 -30.20
C LEU A 23 -0.21 7.96 -30.77
N ILE A 24 -0.09 9.28 -30.57
CA ILE A 24 1.10 10.05 -30.97
C ILE A 24 2.34 9.57 -30.20
N ALA A 25 2.24 9.42 -28.87
CA ALA A 25 3.33 8.93 -28.04
C ALA A 25 3.76 7.51 -28.43
N LEU A 26 2.80 6.61 -28.66
CA LEU A 26 3.06 5.25 -29.13
C LEU A 26 3.66 5.24 -30.54
N GLY A 27 3.19 6.11 -31.44
CA GLY A 27 3.73 6.27 -32.79
C GLY A 27 5.18 6.77 -32.79
N LEU A 28 5.48 7.79 -31.99
CA LEU A 28 6.84 8.32 -31.78
C LEU A 28 7.76 7.26 -31.17
N SER A 29 7.27 6.55 -30.16
CA SER A 29 8.00 5.46 -29.52
C SER A 29 8.25 4.29 -30.48
N GLY A 30 7.25 3.92 -31.28
CA GLY A 30 7.35 2.86 -32.28
C GLY A 30 8.34 3.22 -33.39
N PHE A 31 8.33 4.49 -33.84
CA PHE A 31 9.34 5.00 -34.76
C PHE A 31 10.74 4.95 -34.15
N GLY A 32 10.90 5.39 -32.90
CA GLY A 32 12.17 5.28 -32.17
C GLY A 32 12.66 3.83 -32.04
N ALA A 33 11.75 2.91 -31.71
CA ALA A 33 12.05 1.48 -31.62
C ALA A 33 12.43 0.89 -32.97
N PHE A 34 11.79 1.30 -34.07
CA PHE A 34 12.12 0.86 -35.43
C PHE A 34 13.53 1.32 -35.83
N VAL A 35 13.90 2.56 -35.53
CA VAL A 35 15.26 3.09 -35.77
C VAL A 35 16.30 2.38 -34.87
N ALA A 36 15.93 2.03 -33.64
CA ALA A 36 16.80 1.33 -32.70
C ALA A 36 16.89 -0.19 -32.96
N LEU A 37 15.95 -0.78 -33.69
CA LEU A 37 15.85 -2.23 -33.96
C LEU A 37 17.18 -2.89 -34.33
N PRO A 38 17.99 -2.39 -35.29
CA PRO A 38 19.27 -3.03 -35.64
C PRO A 38 20.29 -3.05 -34.50
N ARG A 39 20.21 -2.12 -33.54
CA ARG A 39 21.08 -2.09 -32.36
C ARG A 39 20.55 -2.94 -31.19
N VAL A 40 19.23 -3.12 -31.11
CA VAL A 40 18.55 -3.82 -30.00
C VAL A 40 18.35 -5.31 -30.31
N LEU A 41 18.31 -5.71 -31.58
CA LEU A 41 18.19 -7.11 -32.01
C LEU A 41 19.21 -8.07 -31.36
N PRO A 42 20.53 -7.75 -31.35
CA PRO A 42 21.52 -8.62 -30.71
C PRO A 42 21.29 -8.82 -29.21
N VAL A 43 20.66 -7.85 -28.55
CA VAL A 43 20.33 -7.91 -27.12
C VAL A 43 19.21 -8.91 -26.87
N PHE A 44 18.17 -8.92 -27.72
CA PHE A 44 17.09 -9.90 -27.65
C PHE A 44 17.57 -11.33 -27.86
N GLU A 45 18.47 -11.54 -28.83
CA GLU A 45 19.01 -12.87 -29.14
C GLU A 45 19.90 -13.41 -28.02
N ALA A 46 20.62 -12.54 -27.30
CA ALA A 46 21.50 -12.96 -26.22
C ALA A 46 20.75 -13.45 -24.96
N ASN A 47 19.56 -12.91 -24.66
CA ASN A 47 18.70 -13.37 -23.57
C ASN A 47 17.21 -13.42 -23.98
N PRO A 48 16.80 -14.42 -24.78
CA PRO A 48 15.46 -14.47 -25.37
C PRO A 48 14.35 -14.55 -24.33
N TRP A 49 14.58 -15.28 -23.24
CA TRP A 49 13.60 -15.49 -22.17
C TRP A 49 13.29 -14.21 -21.40
N LEU A 50 14.33 -13.52 -20.92
CA LEU A 50 14.18 -12.32 -20.10
C LEU A 50 13.68 -11.14 -20.95
N ASN A 51 14.32 -10.88 -22.09
CA ASN A 51 13.93 -9.76 -22.96
C ASN A 51 12.55 -10.01 -23.61
N GLY A 52 12.23 -11.25 -23.96
CA GLY A 52 10.89 -11.64 -24.41
C GLY A 52 9.84 -11.40 -23.33
N PHE A 53 10.13 -11.72 -22.07
CA PHE A 53 9.22 -11.44 -20.96
C PHE A 53 9.05 -9.94 -20.69
N ILE A 54 10.12 -9.12 -20.78
CA ILE A 54 9.99 -7.66 -20.73
C ILE A 54 9.07 -7.17 -21.84
N GLY A 55 9.27 -7.65 -23.08
CA GLY A 55 8.41 -7.31 -24.21
C GLY A 55 6.94 -7.67 -24.00
N LEU A 56 6.67 -8.85 -23.43
CA LEU A 56 5.31 -9.30 -23.10
C LEU A 56 4.66 -8.38 -22.08
N VAL A 57 5.35 -8.08 -20.97
CA VAL A 57 4.85 -7.18 -19.92
C VAL A 57 4.63 -5.77 -20.47
N PHE A 58 5.51 -5.29 -21.36
CA PHE A 58 5.36 -4.01 -22.04
C PHE A 58 4.07 -3.97 -22.90
N VAL A 59 3.84 -4.98 -23.73
CA VAL A 59 2.62 -5.06 -24.55
C VAL A 59 1.38 -5.14 -23.66
N PHE A 60 1.42 -5.90 -22.57
CA PHE A 60 0.34 -5.96 -21.58
C PHE A 60 0.08 -4.59 -20.94
N GLY A 61 1.12 -3.84 -20.59
CA GLY A 61 1.01 -2.47 -20.07
C GLY A 61 0.36 -1.52 -21.06
N VAL A 62 0.78 -1.53 -22.32
CA VAL A 62 0.16 -0.72 -23.37
C VAL A 62 -1.33 -1.08 -23.52
N MET A 63 -1.66 -2.38 -23.60
CA MET A 63 -3.05 -2.83 -23.69
C MET A 63 -3.88 -2.41 -22.47
N ALA A 64 -3.33 -2.51 -21.26
CA ALA A 64 -3.99 -2.07 -20.03
C ALA A 64 -4.31 -0.57 -20.05
N CYS A 65 -3.37 0.28 -20.50
CA CYS A 65 -3.62 1.73 -20.64
C CYS A 65 -4.76 2.02 -21.63
N PHE A 66 -4.81 1.32 -22.78
CA PHE A 66 -5.92 1.48 -23.72
C PHE A 66 -7.24 0.96 -23.15
N TRP A 67 -7.21 -0.16 -22.43
CA TRP A 67 -8.38 -0.72 -21.76
C TRP A 67 -8.98 0.28 -20.77
N GLN A 68 -8.15 0.93 -19.96
CA GLN A 68 -8.56 1.98 -19.01
C GLN A 68 -9.28 3.14 -19.71
N VAL A 69 -8.83 3.54 -20.91
CA VAL A 69 -9.48 4.61 -21.68
C VAL A 69 -10.78 4.14 -22.35
N LEU A 70 -10.82 2.90 -22.86
CA LEU A 70 -12.05 2.32 -23.40
C LEU A 70 -13.15 2.19 -22.34
N GLN A 71 -12.75 1.79 -21.14
CA GLN A 71 -13.61 1.72 -19.97
C GLN A 71 -14.13 3.09 -19.57
N LEU A 72 -13.27 4.12 -19.59
CA LEU A 72 -13.68 5.51 -19.38
C LEU A 72 -14.72 5.98 -20.41
N ILE A 73 -14.52 5.65 -21.70
CA ILE A 73 -15.51 5.95 -22.76
C ILE A 73 -16.83 5.23 -22.47
N GLY A 74 -16.78 3.98 -22.02
CA GLY A 74 -17.96 3.22 -21.60
C GLY A 74 -18.70 3.90 -20.45
N SER A 75 -17.98 4.37 -19.44
CA SER A 75 -18.50 5.14 -18.30
C SER A 75 -19.18 6.43 -18.74
N VAL A 76 -18.53 7.23 -19.59
CA VAL A 76 -19.08 8.47 -20.15
C VAL A 76 -20.37 8.20 -20.94
N ARG A 77 -20.37 7.21 -21.84
CA ARG A 77 -21.55 6.86 -22.64
C ARG A 77 -22.72 6.37 -21.78
N TRP A 78 -22.41 5.60 -20.73
CA TRP A 78 -23.43 5.07 -19.83
C TRP A 78 -24.09 6.20 -19.02
N ILE A 79 -23.30 7.13 -18.46
CA ILE A 79 -23.84 8.24 -17.66
C ILE A 79 -24.63 9.23 -18.53
N GLU A 80 -24.18 9.51 -19.76
CA GLU A 80 -24.93 10.35 -20.71
C GLU A 80 -26.27 9.72 -21.10
N ALA A 81 -26.29 8.41 -21.37
CA ALA A 81 -27.53 7.69 -21.69
C ALA A 81 -28.49 7.66 -20.50
N PHE A 82 -27.96 7.54 -19.28
CA PHE A 82 -28.74 7.62 -18.04
C PHE A 82 -29.34 9.00 -17.85
N ALA A 83 -28.54 10.06 -17.95
CA ALA A 83 -29.01 11.43 -17.79
C ALA A 83 -30.00 11.87 -18.87
N ALA A 84 -29.92 11.30 -20.08
CA ALA A 84 -30.88 11.54 -21.15
C ALA A 84 -32.22 10.81 -20.96
N GLY A 85 -32.36 9.96 -19.93
CA GLY A 85 -33.56 9.14 -19.70
C GLY A 85 -33.74 8.01 -20.73
N VAL A 86 -32.71 7.72 -21.54
CA VAL A 86 -32.71 6.70 -22.60
C VAL A 86 -32.08 5.38 -22.11
N ALA A 87 -31.53 5.36 -20.90
CA ALA A 87 -30.92 4.17 -20.33
C ALA A 87 -31.93 3.02 -20.21
N ARG A 88 -31.71 1.97 -21.00
CA ARG A 88 -32.44 0.70 -20.89
C ARG A 88 -31.95 -0.03 -19.64
N GLU A 89 -32.89 -0.61 -18.88
CA GLU A 89 -32.64 -1.31 -17.60
C GLU A 89 -31.65 -2.48 -17.70
N ASP A 90 -31.40 -2.98 -18.92
CA ASP A 90 -30.53 -4.13 -19.25
C ASP A 90 -29.05 -3.80 -19.51
N VAL A 91 -28.64 -2.52 -19.53
CA VAL A 91 -27.23 -2.18 -19.79
C VAL A 91 -26.39 -2.34 -18.52
N ARG A 92 -25.48 -3.32 -18.52
CA ARG A 92 -24.53 -3.55 -17.40
C ARG A 92 -23.75 -2.26 -17.11
N PRO A 93 -23.77 -1.76 -15.86
CA PRO A 93 -23.02 -0.57 -15.52
C PRO A 93 -21.52 -0.86 -15.59
N PRO A 94 -20.71 0.10 -16.09
CA PRO A 94 -19.27 -0.02 -16.07
C PRO A 94 -18.76 -0.07 -14.61
N SER A 95 -17.67 -0.78 -14.35
CA SER A 95 -17.14 -1.03 -13.00
C SER A 95 -16.90 0.25 -12.20
N MET A 96 -16.39 1.31 -12.85
CA MET A 96 -16.18 2.62 -12.23
C MET A 96 -17.48 3.24 -11.68
N LEU A 97 -18.63 2.93 -12.29
CA LEU A 97 -19.95 3.49 -11.96
C LEU A 97 -20.87 2.48 -11.29
N ALA A 98 -20.39 1.27 -10.97
CA ALA A 98 -21.21 0.25 -10.30
C ALA A 98 -21.85 0.75 -8.97
N PRO A 99 -21.15 1.52 -8.10
CA PRO A 99 -21.75 2.08 -6.88
C PRO A 99 -22.84 3.13 -7.16
N LEU A 100 -22.67 3.90 -8.24
CA LEU A 100 -23.68 4.86 -8.70
C LEU A 100 -24.91 4.14 -9.25
N ALA A 101 -24.70 3.12 -10.06
CA ALA A 101 -25.76 2.38 -10.72
C ALA A 101 -26.65 1.61 -9.74
N SER A 102 -26.12 1.10 -8.63
CA SER A 102 -26.94 0.42 -7.61
C SER A 102 -27.87 1.37 -6.87
N LEU A 103 -27.41 2.59 -6.58
CA LEU A 103 -28.20 3.63 -5.89
C LEU A 103 -29.21 4.31 -6.81
N LEU A 104 -28.84 4.54 -8.07
CA LEU A 104 -29.75 5.08 -9.07
C LEU A 104 -30.87 4.08 -9.43
N ARG A 105 -30.57 2.76 -9.38
CA ARG A 105 -31.58 1.70 -9.57
C ARG A 105 -32.57 1.60 -8.41
N SER A 106 -32.14 1.91 -7.17
CA SER A 106 -32.99 1.76 -5.99
C SER A 106 -33.89 2.96 -5.71
N ARG A 107 -33.56 4.18 -6.19
CA ARG A 107 -34.29 5.41 -5.82
C ARG A 107 -35.21 6.01 -6.90
N GLY A 108 -35.26 5.47 -8.11
CA GLY A 108 -36.19 5.93 -9.15
C GLY A 108 -36.01 7.41 -9.54
N ALA A 109 -36.77 7.88 -10.53
CA ALA A 109 -36.57 9.16 -11.23
C ALA A 109 -36.74 10.46 -10.39
N ARG A 110 -36.95 10.38 -9.07
CA ARG A 110 -36.94 11.55 -8.16
C ARG A 110 -35.70 11.50 -7.29
N MET A 111 -34.62 12.04 -7.84
CA MET A 111 -33.30 12.13 -7.24
C MET A 111 -33.26 13.21 -6.15
N GLN A 112 -33.83 12.93 -4.97
CA GLN A 112 -33.55 13.71 -3.76
C GLN A 112 -32.33 13.07 -3.08
N LEU A 113 -31.13 13.43 -3.54
CA LEU A 113 -29.89 13.02 -2.90
C LEU A 113 -29.53 14.03 -1.82
N GLY A 114 -29.52 13.61 -0.56
CA GLY A 114 -28.88 14.37 0.52
C GLY A 114 -27.38 14.52 0.26
N SER A 115 -26.81 15.66 0.65
CA SER A 115 -25.41 16.03 0.40
C SER A 115 -24.38 14.98 0.88
N SER A 116 -24.69 14.25 1.96
CA SER A 116 -23.83 13.16 2.47
C SER A 116 -23.77 11.94 1.54
N SER A 117 -24.88 11.60 0.87
CA SER A 117 -24.97 10.47 -0.06
C SER A 117 -24.14 10.74 -1.31
N THR A 118 -24.23 11.95 -1.87
CA THR A 118 -23.42 12.39 -3.02
C THR A 118 -21.93 12.27 -2.76
N ARG A 119 -21.48 12.69 -1.57
CA ARG A 119 -20.06 12.62 -1.20
C ARG A 119 -19.56 11.19 -1.05
N SER A 120 -20.34 10.31 -0.39
CA SER A 120 -19.99 8.90 -0.24
C SER A 120 -19.91 8.16 -1.58
N ILE A 121 -20.78 8.53 -2.53
CA ILE A 121 -20.76 8.03 -3.90
C ILE A 121 -19.48 8.45 -4.63
N LEU A 122 -19.14 9.75 -4.59
CA LEU A 122 -17.93 10.26 -5.23
C LEU A 122 -16.68 9.57 -4.66
N ASP A 123 -16.61 9.38 -3.35
CA ASP A 123 -15.51 8.67 -2.69
C ASP A 123 -15.40 7.21 -3.15
N SER A 124 -16.54 6.53 -3.32
CA SER A 124 -16.58 5.17 -3.87
C SER A 124 -16.10 5.11 -5.32
N VAL A 125 -16.46 6.10 -6.16
CA VAL A 125 -16.00 6.18 -7.56
C VAL A 125 -14.50 6.51 -7.62
N ALA A 126 -14.01 7.42 -6.77
CA ALA A 126 -12.59 7.73 -6.65
C ALA A 126 -11.78 6.47 -6.31
N THR A 127 -12.24 5.70 -5.33
CA THR A 127 -11.61 4.43 -4.93
C THR A 127 -11.54 3.45 -6.10
N ARG A 128 -12.62 3.30 -6.89
CA ARG A 128 -12.62 2.43 -8.08
C ARG A 128 -11.66 2.90 -9.18
N ILE A 129 -11.57 4.21 -9.40
CA ILE A 129 -10.62 4.78 -10.37
C ILE A 129 -9.18 4.48 -9.93
N ASP A 130 -8.88 4.58 -8.64
CA ASP A 130 -7.55 4.29 -8.10
C ASP A 130 -7.21 2.79 -8.14
N GLU A 131 -8.17 1.90 -7.84
CA GLU A 131 -8.01 0.44 -8.00
C GLU A 131 -7.64 0.08 -9.45
N GLU A 132 -8.30 0.70 -10.44
CA GLU A 132 -8.01 0.45 -11.85
C GLU A 132 -6.63 0.99 -12.29
N ARG A 133 -6.14 2.05 -11.63
CA ARG A 133 -4.78 2.58 -11.86
C ARG A 133 -3.69 1.71 -11.26
N GLU A 134 -3.99 1.02 -10.16
CA GLU A 134 -2.99 0.23 -9.43
C GLU A 134 -2.34 -0.84 -10.31
N ILE A 135 -3.12 -1.48 -11.19
CA ILE A 135 -2.63 -2.49 -12.13
C ILE A 135 -1.58 -1.90 -13.07
N THR A 136 -1.85 -0.73 -13.67
CA THR A 136 -0.92 -0.08 -14.60
C THR A 136 0.36 0.36 -13.88
N ARG A 137 0.24 0.93 -12.67
CA ARG A 137 1.39 1.30 -11.84
C ARG A 137 2.24 0.10 -11.47
N TYR A 138 1.61 -1.04 -11.17
CA TYR A 138 2.30 -2.29 -10.90
C TYR A 138 3.08 -2.75 -12.14
N ILE A 139 2.49 -2.68 -13.34
CA ILE A 139 3.18 -3.04 -14.59
C ILE A 139 4.39 -2.14 -14.85
N VAL A 140 4.27 -0.83 -14.61
CA VAL A 140 5.41 0.12 -14.73
C VAL A 140 6.53 -0.27 -13.78
N ASN A 141 6.23 -0.51 -12.50
CA ASN A 141 7.23 -0.94 -11.51
C ASN A 141 7.84 -2.31 -11.84
N LEU A 142 7.02 -3.22 -12.37
CA LEU A 142 7.46 -4.55 -12.80
C LEU A 142 8.45 -4.45 -13.98
N LEU A 143 8.21 -3.56 -14.96
CA LEU A 143 9.13 -3.30 -16.07
C LEU A 143 10.48 -2.76 -15.58
N ILE A 144 10.46 -1.84 -14.61
CA ILE A 144 11.68 -1.33 -13.96
C ILE A 144 12.43 -2.48 -13.28
N PHE A 145 11.72 -3.26 -12.46
CA PHE A 145 12.29 -4.39 -11.76
C PHE A 145 12.88 -5.43 -12.71
N LEU A 146 12.19 -5.75 -13.81
CA LEU A 146 12.69 -6.64 -14.85
C LEU A 146 13.94 -6.10 -15.54
N GLY A 147 14.00 -4.79 -15.79
CA GLY A 147 15.21 -4.15 -16.30
C GLY A 147 16.39 -4.26 -15.32
N LEU A 148 16.14 -4.10 -14.02
CA LEU A 148 17.17 -4.33 -12.98
C LEU A 148 17.55 -5.81 -12.87
N LEU A 149 16.61 -6.73 -13.05
CA LEU A 149 16.88 -8.16 -13.07
C LEU A 149 17.77 -8.56 -14.26
N GLY A 150 17.64 -7.86 -15.39
CA GLY A 150 18.53 -7.99 -16.55
C GLY A 150 20.00 -7.68 -16.23
N THR A 151 20.27 -6.61 -15.47
CA THR A 151 21.65 -6.30 -15.05
C THR A 151 22.16 -7.32 -14.05
N PHE A 152 21.33 -7.73 -13.09
CA PHE A 152 21.69 -8.76 -12.13
C PHE A 152 22.05 -10.08 -12.83
N TYR A 153 21.24 -10.53 -13.78
CA TYR A 153 21.50 -11.73 -14.56
C TYR A 153 22.82 -11.62 -15.35
N GLY A 154 23.07 -10.47 -15.97
CA GLY A 154 24.32 -10.20 -16.64
C GLY A 154 25.54 -10.23 -15.74
N LEU A 155 25.47 -9.59 -14.57
CA LEU A 155 26.54 -9.65 -13.58
C LEU A 155 26.75 -11.08 -13.07
N ALA A 156 25.67 -11.83 -12.83
CA ALA A 156 25.75 -13.22 -12.38
C ALA A 156 26.44 -14.15 -13.38
N THR A 157 26.35 -13.86 -14.69
CA THR A 157 26.99 -14.67 -15.74
C THR A 157 28.40 -14.18 -16.08
N THR A 158 28.63 -12.86 -16.03
CA THR A 158 29.94 -12.26 -16.30
C THR A 158 30.92 -12.37 -15.12
N VAL A 159 30.50 -12.32 -13.86
CA VAL A 159 31.46 -12.41 -12.74
C VAL A 159 32.22 -13.76 -12.72
N PRO A 160 31.56 -14.94 -12.86
CA PRO A 160 32.26 -16.22 -12.95
C PRO A 160 33.22 -16.29 -14.14
N ALA A 161 32.80 -15.80 -15.31
CA ALA A 161 33.65 -15.83 -16.50
C ALA A 161 34.89 -14.91 -16.39
N VAL A 162 34.83 -13.83 -15.60
CA VAL A 162 36.03 -13.03 -15.24
C VAL A 162 36.99 -13.89 -14.43
N VAL A 163 36.47 -14.60 -13.43
CA VAL A 163 37.28 -15.48 -12.56
C VAL A 163 37.94 -16.58 -13.38
N ASP A 164 37.22 -17.19 -14.32
CA ASP A 164 37.76 -18.24 -15.19
C ASP A 164 38.83 -17.69 -16.15
N THR A 165 38.63 -16.49 -16.69
CA THR A 165 39.65 -15.80 -17.49
C THR A 165 40.92 -15.58 -16.68
N ILE A 166 40.81 -15.06 -15.44
CA ILE A 166 41.95 -14.85 -14.53
C ILE A 166 42.66 -16.17 -14.19
N ARG A 167 41.91 -17.27 -13.99
CA ARG A 167 42.50 -18.60 -13.77
C ARG A 167 43.23 -19.14 -14.98
N SER A 168 42.71 -18.87 -16.18
CA SER A 168 43.32 -19.32 -17.46
C SER A 168 44.61 -18.59 -17.83
N LEU A 169 44.94 -17.51 -17.11
CA LEU A 169 46.17 -16.72 -17.23
C LEU A 169 47.34 -17.27 -16.40
N ALA A 170 47.13 -18.29 -15.57
CA ALA A 170 48.22 -18.98 -14.90
C ALA A 170 49.09 -19.71 -15.94
N PRO A 171 50.38 -19.33 -16.13
CA PRO A 171 51.21 -19.90 -17.18
C PRO A 171 51.42 -21.41 -16.98
N GLN A 172 51.19 -22.21 -18.02
CA GLN A 172 51.60 -23.61 -18.02
C GLN A 172 53.07 -23.73 -18.46
N GLU A 173 53.82 -24.69 -17.90
CA GLU A 173 55.22 -24.90 -18.29
C GLU A 173 55.33 -25.21 -19.79
N GLY A 174 56.07 -24.36 -20.52
CA GLY A 174 56.28 -24.49 -21.98
C GLY A 174 55.29 -23.70 -22.85
N GLU A 175 54.41 -22.88 -22.29
CA GLU A 175 53.42 -22.11 -23.05
C GLU A 175 53.96 -20.77 -23.56
N GLU A 176 53.71 -20.46 -24.84
CA GLU A 176 54.15 -19.19 -25.46
C GLU A 176 53.38 -17.99 -24.88
N GLY A 177 54.10 -16.92 -24.51
CA GLY A 177 53.48 -15.70 -23.93
C GLY A 177 52.43 -15.02 -24.83
N ILE A 178 52.50 -15.23 -26.15
CA ILE A 178 51.49 -14.75 -27.12
C ILE A 178 50.15 -15.48 -26.95
N ALA A 179 50.17 -16.77 -26.62
CA ALA A 179 48.95 -17.55 -26.40
C ALA A 179 48.21 -17.10 -25.13
N VAL A 180 48.96 -16.79 -24.07
CA VAL A 180 48.41 -16.23 -22.82
C VAL A 180 47.79 -14.85 -23.05
N PHE A 181 48.45 -14.00 -23.84
CA PHE A 181 47.91 -12.67 -24.21
C PHE A 181 46.62 -12.76 -25.05
N ASN A 182 46.57 -13.68 -26.03
CA ASN A 182 45.35 -13.88 -26.83
C ASN A 182 44.16 -14.37 -25.97
N ARG A 183 44.39 -15.21 -24.96
CA ARG A 183 43.35 -15.62 -24.00
C ARG A 183 42.85 -14.46 -23.14
N LEU A 184 43.76 -13.61 -22.65
CA LEU A 184 43.40 -12.38 -21.92
C LEU A 184 42.49 -11.50 -22.79
N MET A 185 42.89 -11.25 -24.03
CA MET A 185 42.16 -10.37 -24.95
C MET A 185 40.76 -10.92 -25.23
N THR A 186 40.67 -12.20 -25.57
CA THR A 186 39.39 -12.87 -25.87
C THR A 186 38.46 -12.91 -24.65
N GLY A 187 39.00 -13.18 -23.46
CA GLY A 187 38.23 -13.18 -22.22
C GLY A 187 37.70 -11.80 -21.84
N LEU A 188 38.51 -10.75 -22.01
CA LEU A 188 38.07 -9.37 -21.79
C LEU A 188 37.00 -8.92 -22.80
N GLU A 189 37.13 -9.30 -24.07
CA GLU A 189 36.15 -8.98 -25.13
C GLU A 189 34.80 -9.66 -24.85
N ALA A 190 34.81 -10.94 -24.48
CA ALA A 190 33.61 -11.67 -24.08
C ALA A 190 32.91 -11.02 -22.88
N GLN A 191 33.69 -10.53 -21.91
CA GLN A 191 33.17 -9.84 -20.71
C GLN A 191 32.52 -8.51 -21.03
N LEU A 192 33.18 -7.70 -21.85
CA LEU A 192 32.66 -6.41 -22.29
C LEU A 192 31.37 -6.60 -23.09
N GLY A 193 31.31 -7.63 -23.95
CA GLY A 193 30.10 -8.02 -24.66
C GLY A 193 28.96 -8.44 -23.72
N GLY A 194 29.23 -9.34 -22.77
CA GLY A 194 28.24 -9.83 -21.81
C GLY A 194 27.66 -8.72 -20.91
N MET A 195 28.51 -7.78 -20.48
CA MET A 195 28.09 -6.60 -19.72
C MET A 195 27.22 -5.65 -20.56
N GLY A 196 27.57 -5.45 -21.82
CA GLY A 196 26.80 -4.63 -22.77
C GLY A 196 25.38 -5.16 -22.99
N VAL A 197 25.23 -6.47 -23.15
CA VAL A 197 23.92 -7.13 -23.28
C VAL A 197 23.07 -6.93 -22.02
N ALA A 198 23.67 -7.11 -20.85
CA ALA A 198 22.99 -6.95 -19.56
C ALA A 198 22.46 -5.52 -19.35
N PHE A 199 23.30 -4.54 -19.66
CA PHE A 199 22.95 -3.13 -19.59
C PHE A 199 21.84 -2.77 -20.56
N ALA A 200 21.91 -3.29 -21.79
CA ALA A 200 20.89 -3.03 -22.81
C ALA A 200 19.52 -3.62 -22.45
N SER A 201 19.48 -4.79 -21.80
CA SER A 201 18.25 -5.35 -21.23
C SER A 201 17.62 -4.42 -20.17
N SER A 202 18.45 -3.81 -19.33
CA SER A 202 18.01 -2.81 -18.35
C SER A 202 17.42 -1.57 -18.99
N LEU A 203 18.11 -1.05 -20.00
CA LEU A 203 17.68 0.12 -20.75
C LEU A 203 16.34 -0.15 -21.46
N LEU A 204 16.12 -1.38 -21.93
CA LEU A 204 14.85 -1.80 -22.51
C LEU A 204 13.71 -1.78 -21.48
N GLY A 205 13.93 -2.36 -20.29
CA GLY A 205 12.93 -2.33 -19.20
C GLY A 205 12.57 -0.91 -18.76
N LEU A 206 13.59 -0.05 -18.59
CA LEU A 206 13.41 1.36 -18.20
C LEU A 206 12.74 2.20 -19.31
N ALA A 207 13.12 2.00 -20.57
CA ALA A 207 12.46 2.67 -21.69
C ALA A 207 10.99 2.23 -21.80
N GLY A 208 10.73 0.93 -21.65
CA GLY A 208 9.38 0.37 -21.63
C GLY A 208 8.54 0.96 -20.50
N SER A 209 9.08 1.04 -19.28
CA SER A 209 8.37 1.63 -18.14
C SER A 209 8.08 3.11 -18.33
N LEU A 210 8.98 3.86 -18.98
CA LEU A 210 8.78 5.27 -19.30
C LEU A 210 7.63 5.47 -20.31
N ILE A 211 7.59 4.65 -21.36
CA ILE A 211 6.52 4.68 -22.37
C ILE A 211 5.18 4.35 -21.73
N VAL A 212 5.10 3.23 -21.00
CA VAL A 212 3.86 2.81 -20.32
C VAL A 212 3.44 3.84 -19.27
N GLY A 213 4.38 4.39 -18.49
CA GLY A 213 4.10 5.43 -17.50
C GLY A 213 3.59 6.73 -18.11
N LEU A 214 4.09 7.12 -19.29
CA LEU A 214 3.55 8.26 -20.05
C LEU A 214 2.11 7.99 -20.52
N LEU A 215 1.82 6.77 -20.99
CA LEU A 215 0.46 6.37 -21.38
C LEU A 215 -0.49 6.35 -20.17
N GLU A 216 -0.02 5.85 -19.02
CA GLU A 216 -0.76 5.87 -17.75
C GLU A 216 -1.13 7.30 -17.35
N LEU A 217 -0.20 8.25 -17.46
CA LEU A 217 -0.43 9.65 -17.15
C LEU A 217 -1.55 10.25 -18.02
N PHE A 218 -1.56 9.95 -19.33
CA PHE A 218 -2.63 10.40 -20.22
C PHE A 218 -3.99 9.78 -19.89
N ALA A 219 -4.03 8.48 -19.58
CA ALA A 219 -5.25 7.81 -19.12
C ALA A 219 -5.75 8.42 -17.79
N GLY A 220 -4.83 8.69 -16.87
CA GLY A 220 -5.10 9.32 -15.58
C GLY A 220 -5.70 10.73 -15.72
N HIS A 221 -5.19 11.54 -16.65
CA HIS A 221 -5.79 12.84 -16.96
C HIS A 221 -7.25 12.74 -17.44
N GLY A 222 -7.58 11.70 -18.22
CA GLY A 222 -8.95 11.42 -18.65
C GLY A 222 -9.86 11.12 -17.45
N GLN A 223 -9.45 10.20 -16.59
CA GLN A 223 -10.21 9.81 -15.40
C GLN A 223 -10.39 10.98 -14.41
N ASN A 224 -9.35 11.79 -14.16
CA ASN A 224 -9.47 12.96 -13.27
C ASN A 224 -10.44 14.01 -13.83
N ARG A 225 -10.50 14.18 -15.15
CA ARG A 225 -11.48 15.07 -15.77
C ARG A 225 -12.89 14.51 -15.56
N PHE A 226 -13.10 13.24 -15.89
CA PHE A 226 -14.40 12.58 -15.71
C PHE A 226 -14.90 12.67 -14.26
N TYR A 227 -14.01 12.43 -13.28
CA TYR A 227 -14.35 12.57 -11.86
C TYR A 227 -14.86 13.97 -11.50
N ARG A 228 -14.18 15.03 -11.97
CA ARG A 228 -14.61 16.43 -11.75
C ARG A 228 -15.94 16.74 -12.44
N GLU A 229 -16.13 16.26 -13.67
CA GLU A 229 -17.41 16.43 -14.39
C GLU A 229 -18.55 15.70 -13.67
N LEU A 230 -18.28 14.53 -13.10
CA LEU A 230 -19.24 13.77 -12.29
C LEU A 230 -19.59 14.49 -10.99
N GLU A 231 -18.59 15.06 -10.30
CA GLU A 231 -18.78 15.88 -9.11
C GLU A 231 -19.64 17.12 -9.40
N GLU A 232 -19.32 17.86 -10.46
CA GLU A 232 -20.09 19.02 -10.89
C GLU A 232 -21.54 18.63 -11.22
N TRP A 233 -21.74 17.54 -11.97
CA TRP A 233 -23.06 17.02 -12.29
C TRP A 233 -23.87 16.66 -11.04
N LEU A 234 -23.31 15.90 -10.09
CA LEU A 234 -24.01 15.53 -8.86
C LEU A 234 -24.31 16.74 -7.96
N SER A 235 -23.44 17.75 -7.95
CA SER A 235 -23.65 18.99 -7.19
C SER A 235 -24.86 19.78 -7.67
N SER A 236 -25.20 19.70 -8.98
CA SER A 236 -26.35 20.38 -9.56
C SER A 236 -27.69 19.88 -8.98
N PHE A 237 -27.85 18.57 -8.76
CA PHE A 237 -29.04 17.99 -8.14
C PHE A 237 -29.17 18.38 -6.67
N THR A 238 -28.04 18.44 -5.96
CA THR A 238 -28.04 18.81 -4.55
C THR A 238 -28.52 20.27 -4.40
N ARG A 239 -28.07 21.18 -5.28
CA ARG A 239 -28.51 22.58 -5.30
C ARG A 239 -29.98 22.75 -5.68
N VAL A 240 -30.46 22.01 -6.70
CA VAL A 240 -31.87 22.06 -7.14
C VAL A 240 -32.81 21.53 -6.06
N SER A 241 -32.40 20.54 -5.27
CA SER A 241 -33.19 20.02 -4.15
C SER A 241 -33.43 21.08 -3.05
N PHE A 242 -32.49 22.01 -2.86
CA PHE A 242 -32.66 23.14 -1.93
C PHE A 242 -33.48 24.29 -2.51
N SER A 243 -33.33 24.62 -3.80
CA SER A 243 -34.06 25.75 -4.42
C SER A 243 -35.51 25.42 -4.77
N SER A 244 -35.82 24.16 -5.07
CA SER A 244 -37.19 23.71 -5.39
C SER A 244 -38.13 23.71 -4.17
N GLY A 245 -37.61 24.01 -2.97
CA GLY A 245 -38.40 24.20 -1.75
C GLY A 245 -38.99 25.61 -1.59
N GLU A 246 -38.57 26.60 -2.39
CA GLU A 246 -38.97 28.02 -2.21
C GLU A 246 -39.83 28.60 -3.34
N GLU A 247 -39.94 27.96 -4.50
CA GLU A 247 -40.66 28.52 -5.65
C GLU A 247 -41.84 27.65 -6.12
N THR A 248 -42.88 27.51 -5.30
CA THR A 248 -44.25 27.33 -5.82
C THR A 248 -45.28 27.90 -4.84
N GLY A 249 -45.91 29.00 -5.22
CA GLY A 249 -46.92 29.69 -4.41
C GLY A 249 -48.17 28.84 -4.13
N GLY A 250 -48.54 28.76 -2.86
CA GLY A 250 -49.80 28.19 -2.35
C GLY A 250 -49.78 28.17 -0.82
N GLY A 251 -50.64 28.96 -0.18
CA GLY A 251 -50.55 29.39 1.23
C GLY A 251 -50.48 28.30 2.30
N ASP A 252 -49.81 28.67 3.40
CA ASP A 252 -49.87 28.14 4.77
C ASP A 252 -49.38 26.70 5.03
N ASN A 253 -49.44 25.79 4.06
CA ASN A 253 -49.07 24.38 4.27
C ASN A 253 -47.59 24.05 3.96
N SER A 254 -46.90 24.90 3.19
CA SER A 254 -45.49 24.71 2.81
C SER A 254 -44.51 25.03 3.96
N ALA A 255 -44.81 26.07 4.75
CA ALA A 255 -44.02 26.41 5.93
C ALA A 255 -44.08 25.30 7.00
N LEU A 256 -45.23 24.63 7.14
CA LEU A 256 -45.39 23.51 8.06
C LEU A 256 -44.63 22.26 7.60
N ALA A 257 -44.60 22.00 6.28
CA ALA A 257 -43.85 20.89 5.69
C ALA A 257 -42.33 21.10 5.79
N GLY A 258 -41.82 22.31 5.55
CA GLY A 258 -40.40 22.63 5.73
C GLY A 258 -39.93 22.54 7.19
N VAL A 259 -40.79 22.89 8.15
CA VAL A 259 -40.51 22.70 9.58
C VAL A 259 -40.53 21.21 9.97
N LEU A 260 -41.44 20.41 9.42
CA LEU A 260 -41.49 18.97 9.65
C LEU A 260 -40.30 18.24 9.02
N ASP A 261 -39.85 18.67 7.84
CA ASP A 261 -38.65 18.13 7.19
C ASP A 261 -37.39 18.51 7.98
N SER A 262 -37.29 19.77 8.45
CA SER A 262 -36.23 20.21 9.34
C SER A 262 -36.23 19.46 10.69
N MET A 263 -37.41 19.10 11.22
CA MET A 263 -37.50 18.26 12.41
C MET A 263 -37.06 16.82 12.12
N THR A 264 -37.34 16.28 10.94
CA THR A 264 -36.93 14.93 10.57
C THR A 264 -35.41 14.86 10.41
N GLU A 265 -34.81 15.86 9.76
CA GLU A 265 -33.36 15.97 9.60
C GLU A 265 -32.63 16.21 10.95
N GLN A 266 -33.24 17.00 11.84
CA GLN A 266 -32.74 17.17 13.22
C GLN A 266 -32.85 15.88 14.05
N MET A 267 -33.90 15.08 13.88
CA MET A 267 -34.05 13.79 14.56
C MET A 267 -33.04 12.76 14.04
N ASP A 268 -32.78 12.71 12.73
CA ASP A 268 -31.75 11.86 12.15
C ASP A 268 -30.34 12.28 12.61
N ALA A 269 -30.07 13.59 12.69
CA ALA A 269 -28.80 14.10 13.23
C ALA A 269 -28.62 13.74 14.71
N LEU A 270 -29.68 13.83 15.52
CA LEU A 270 -29.68 13.41 16.92
C LEU A 270 -29.51 11.90 17.06
N GLN A 271 -30.15 11.09 16.22
CA GLN A 271 -30.00 9.64 16.21
C GLN A 271 -28.58 9.21 15.83
N ALA A 272 -28.00 9.84 14.80
CA ALA A 272 -26.60 9.61 14.40
C ALA A 272 -25.62 9.99 15.52
N MET A 273 -25.86 11.12 16.20
CA MET A 273 -25.06 11.54 17.35
C MET A 273 -25.18 10.56 18.52
N PHE A 274 -26.36 9.98 18.74
CA PHE A 274 -26.59 8.99 19.80
C PHE A 274 -25.89 7.67 19.50
N VAL A 275 -25.96 7.19 18.26
CA VAL A 275 -25.24 5.98 17.81
C VAL A 275 -23.73 6.19 17.96
N GLN A 276 -23.19 7.31 17.46
CA GLN A 276 -21.77 7.65 17.59
C GLN A 276 -21.33 7.79 19.06
N SER A 277 -22.17 8.40 19.92
CA SER A 277 -21.89 8.49 21.35
C SER A 277 -21.96 7.14 22.06
N SER A 278 -22.83 6.22 21.62
CA SER A 278 -22.94 4.88 22.19
C SER A 278 -21.73 4.01 21.84
N GLU A 279 -21.25 4.09 20.59
CA GLU A 279 -20.01 3.43 20.16
C GLU A 279 -18.79 4.00 20.88
N GLY A 280 -18.75 5.33 21.06
CA GLY A 280 -17.71 6.00 21.86
C GLY A 280 -17.70 5.53 23.32
N ARG A 281 -18.86 5.38 23.95
CA ARG A 281 -18.99 4.85 25.32
C ARG A 281 -18.57 3.38 25.41
N ALA A 282 -19.01 2.53 24.48
CA ALA A 282 -18.60 1.13 24.44
C ALA A 282 -17.08 0.99 24.28
N GLY A 283 -16.45 1.82 23.45
CA GLY A 283 -15.00 1.85 23.29
C GLY A 283 -14.25 2.35 24.54
N VAL A 284 -14.83 3.26 25.32
CA VAL A 284 -14.28 3.71 26.61
C VAL A 284 -14.40 2.60 27.67
N ASP A 285 -15.55 1.94 27.76
CA ASP A 285 -15.78 0.83 28.69
C ASP A 285 -14.82 -0.34 28.42
N GLN A 286 -14.60 -0.67 27.14
CA GLN A 286 -13.64 -1.71 26.76
C GLN A 286 -12.20 -1.34 27.19
N LYS A 287 -11.80 -0.08 27.03
CA LYS A 287 -10.48 0.41 27.46
C LYS A 287 -10.32 0.43 28.97
N LEU A 288 -11.38 0.80 29.71
CA LEU A 288 -11.40 0.75 31.17
C LEU A 288 -11.31 -0.69 31.66
N SER A 289 -12.03 -1.62 31.05
CA SER A 289 -11.94 -3.06 31.38
C SER A 289 -10.52 -3.58 31.15
N ALA A 290 -9.91 -3.27 30.00
CA ALA A 290 -8.53 -3.67 29.71
C ALA A 290 -7.52 -3.07 30.71
N LEU A 291 -7.75 -1.83 31.16
CA LEU A 291 -6.92 -1.21 32.19
C LEU A 291 -7.07 -1.92 33.55
N VAL A 292 -8.30 -2.28 33.93
CA VAL A 292 -8.57 -3.05 35.16
C VAL A 292 -7.91 -4.43 35.10
N ASP A 293 -7.98 -5.11 33.96
CA ASP A 293 -7.33 -6.40 33.75
C ASP A 293 -5.80 -6.28 33.86
N ALA A 294 -5.20 -5.26 33.24
CA ALA A 294 -3.76 -5.00 33.32
C ALA A 294 -3.30 -4.68 34.75
N ILE A 295 -4.07 -3.88 35.50
CA ILE A 295 -3.78 -3.58 36.92
C ILE A 295 -3.90 -4.85 37.77
N THR A 296 -4.89 -5.69 37.49
CA THR A 296 -5.09 -6.95 38.21
C THR A 296 -3.94 -7.92 37.95
N ASP A 297 -3.47 -8.02 36.71
CA ASP A 297 -2.32 -8.85 36.36
C ASP A 297 -1.01 -8.33 36.98
N MET A 298 -0.80 -7.02 36.95
CA MET A 298 0.34 -6.37 37.62
C MET A 298 0.36 -6.67 39.13
N ASN A 299 -0.81 -6.59 39.79
CA ASN A 299 -0.92 -6.87 41.21
C ASN A 299 -0.64 -8.35 41.53
N ARG A 300 -1.08 -9.28 40.67
CA ARG A 300 -0.73 -10.71 40.79
C ARG A 300 0.77 -10.95 40.64
N ARG A 301 1.42 -10.30 39.67
CA ARG A 301 2.88 -10.40 39.48
C ARG A 301 3.65 -9.83 40.68
N GLN A 302 3.17 -8.74 41.26
CA GLN A 302 3.77 -8.16 42.47
C GLN A 302 3.65 -9.11 43.67
N ASP A 303 2.47 -9.73 43.89
CA ASP A 303 2.26 -10.70 44.97
C ASP A 303 3.14 -11.95 44.80
N GLN A 304 3.31 -12.43 43.56
CA GLN A 304 4.27 -13.49 43.23
C GLN A 304 5.72 -13.05 43.51
N SER A 305 6.10 -11.82 43.15
CA SER A 305 7.42 -11.27 43.41
C SER A 305 7.71 -11.18 44.91
N GLU A 306 6.74 -10.74 45.73
CA GLU A 306 6.87 -10.73 47.19
C GLU A 306 7.02 -12.15 47.76
N GLY A 307 6.28 -13.12 47.23
CA GLY A 307 6.42 -14.53 47.57
C GLY A 307 7.81 -15.08 47.28
N THR A 308 8.38 -14.75 46.10
CA THR A 308 9.74 -15.14 45.74
C THR A 308 10.80 -14.47 46.61
N ALA A 309 10.62 -13.18 46.94
CA ALA A 309 11.52 -12.46 47.84
C ALA A 309 11.57 -13.10 49.23
N ARG A 310 10.42 -13.47 49.81
CA ARG A 310 10.37 -14.19 51.09
C ARG A 310 10.98 -15.59 51.02
N ALA A 311 10.86 -16.27 49.88
CA ALA A 311 11.51 -17.57 49.68
C ALA A 311 13.04 -17.44 49.65
N LEU A 312 13.57 -16.45 48.92
CA LEU A 312 14.99 -16.15 48.86
C LEU A 312 15.55 -15.73 50.22
N GLU A 313 14.82 -14.91 50.98
CA GLU A 313 15.20 -14.55 52.35
C GLU A 313 15.33 -15.78 53.25
N ARG A 314 14.35 -16.71 53.23
CA ARG A 314 14.44 -17.97 53.98
C ARG A 314 15.63 -18.84 53.55
N VAL A 315 15.95 -18.88 52.26
CA VAL A 315 17.13 -19.60 51.75
C VAL A 315 18.40 -18.93 52.26
N ALA A 316 18.49 -17.60 52.22
CA ALA A 316 19.64 -16.85 52.73
C ALA A 316 19.87 -17.11 54.22
N VAL A 317 18.81 -17.06 55.04
CA VAL A 317 18.88 -17.41 56.48
C VAL A 317 19.33 -18.86 56.68
N GLY A 318 18.80 -19.80 55.89
CA GLY A 318 19.22 -21.20 55.94
C GLY A 318 20.69 -21.41 55.57
N GLN A 319 21.20 -20.67 54.57
CA GLN A 319 22.60 -20.69 54.16
C GLN A 319 23.52 -20.09 55.22
N GLU A 320 23.09 -19.01 55.88
CA GLU A 320 23.85 -18.41 56.98
C GLU A 320 23.96 -19.37 58.17
N ALA A 321 22.88 -20.05 58.53
CA ALA A 321 22.90 -21.11 59.56
C ALA A 321 23.80 -22.30 59.17
N LEU A 322 23.79 -22.72 57.90
CA LEU A 322 24.68 -23.75 57.37
C LEU A 322 26.15 -23.32 57.40
N THR A 323 26.43 -22.06 57.07
CA THR A 323 27.78 -21.48 57.11
C THR A 323 28.29 -21.41 58.53
N GLU A 324 27.44 -21.05 59.49
CA GLU A 324 27.78 -21.03 60.91
C GLU A 324 28.03 -22.44 61.45
N LEU A 325 27.23 -23.43 61.04
CA LEU A 325 27.46 -24.84 61.40
C LEU A 325 28.80 -25.35 60.82
N MET A 326 29.12 -25.00 59.58
CA MET A 326 30.39 -25.34 58.93
C MET A 326 31.59 -24.66 59.61
N ARG A 327 31.43 -23.42 60.10
CA ARG A 327 32.45 -22.73 60.90
C ARG A 327 32.63 -23.35 62.29
N ALA A 328 31.53 -23.73 62.94
CA ALA A 328 31.55 -24.41 64.24
C ALA A 328 32.17 -25.81 64.15
N GLN A 329 32.11 -26.45 62.97
CA GLN A 329 32.65 -27.78 62.72
C GLN A 329 34.12 -27.79 62.24
N GLY A 330 34.85 -26.68 62.38
CA GLY A 330 36.32 -26.60 62.38
C GLY A 330 37.11 -27.57 61.49
N ASP A 331 37.61 -27.05 60.36
CA ASP A 331 38.79 -27.53 59.62
C ASP A 331 38.92 -29.06 59.40
N VAL A 332 38.03 -29.64 58.59
CA VAL A 332 38.31 -30.91 57.91
C VAL A 332 38.66 -30.57 56.46
N GLY A 333 39.93 -30.80 56.12
CA GLY A 333 40.57 -30.37 54.88
C GLY A 333 39.71 -30.60 53.63
N LEU A 334 39.69 -29.59 52.76
CA LEU A 334 38.93 -29.54 51.51
C LEU A 334 39.22 -30.76 50.62
N ASP A 335 38.37 -31.78 50.77
CA ASP A 335 38.46 -33.00 50.00
C ASP A 335 38.29 -32.70 48.50
N ALA A 336 38.86 -33.56 47.65
CA ALA A 336 38.82 -33.35 46.19
C ALA A 336 37.36 -33.25 45.66
N GLU A 337 36.43 -33.91 46.35
CA GLU A 337 34.99 -33.85 46.06
C GLU A 337 34.39 -32.46 46.32
N SER A 338 34.78 -31.78 47.42
CA SER A 338 34.31 -30.42 47.74
C SER A 338 34.78 -29.40 46.71
N ARG A 339 36.00 -29.54 46.19
CA ARG A 339 36.51 -28.71 45.07
C ARG A 339 35.74 -28.96 43.78
N MET A 340 35.39 -30.21 43.49
CA MET A 340 34.61 -30.55 42.31
C MET A 340 33.16 -30.04 42.42
N ARG A 341 32.56 -30.09 43.62
CA ARG A 341 31.25 -29.48 43.91
C ARG A 341 31.28 -27.96 43.81
N LEU A 342 32.33 -27.29 44.29
CA LEU A 342 32.51 -25.85 44.11
C LEU A 342 32.63 -25.47 42.62
N ARG A 343 33.39 -26.25 41.83
CA ARG A 343 33.47 -26.04 40.37
C ARG A 343 32.13 -26.29 39.68
N SER A 344 31.37 -27.28 40.14
CA SER A 344 30.00 -27.55 39.67
C SER A 344 29.05 -26.38 39.99
N ILE A 345 29.14 -25.81 41.19
CA ILE A 345 28.33 -24.65 41.60
C ILE A 345 28.68 -23.44 40.74
N ASP A 346 29.96 -23.21 40.45
CA ASP A 346 30.41 -22.08 39.62
C ASP A 346 29.86 -22.19 38.18
N VAL A 347 29.86 -23.40 37.62
CA VAL A 347 29.24 -23.68 36.31
C VAL A 347 27.72 -23.48 36.34
N GLN A 348 27.05 -23.91 37.42
CA GLN A 348 25.60 -23.69 37.57
C GLN A 348 25.25 -22.21 37.76
N MET A 349 26.07 -21.45 38.50
CA MET A 349 25.94 -20.01 38.69
C MET A 349 26.08 -19.24 37.38
N LEU A 350 27.05 -19.62 36.53
CA LEU A 350 27.20 -19.07 35.18
C LEU A 350 25.97 -19.36 34.31
N ARG A 351 25.44 -20.59 34.38
CA ARG A 351 24.25 -20.96 33.63
C ARG A 351 23.00 -20.22 34.10
N ILE A 352 22.83 -20.02 35.40
CA ILE A 352 21.76 -19.20 35.97
C ILE A 352 21.90 -17.75 35.53
N LEU A 353 23.12 -17.19 35.51
CA LEU A 353 23.36 -15.84 35.00
C LEU A 353 23.00 -15.71 33.51
N GLU A 354 23.34 -16.71 32.70
CA GLU A 354 22.93 -16.77 31.30
C GLU A 354 21.40 -16.83 31.16
N GLU A 355 20.73 -17.72 31.88
CA GLU A 355 19.27 -17.85 31.86
C GLU A 355 18.55 -16.58 32.36
N ILE A 356 19.05 -15.93 33.41
CA ILE A 356 18.52 -14.64 33.89
C ILE A 356 18.76 -13.54 32.86
N SER A 357 19.93 -13.52 32.21
CA SER A 357 20.23 -12.53 31.18
C SER A 357 19.34 -12.71 29.95
N ALA A 358 19.10 -13.96 29.54
CA ALA A 358 18.22 -14.33 28.45
C ALA A 358 16.76 -13.99 28.76
N GLY A 359 16.27 -14.36 29.95
CA GLY A 359 14.90 -14.05 30.38
C GLY A 359 14.62 -12.54 30.48
N ARG A 360 15.62 -11.74 30.85
CA ARG A 360 15.51 -10.27 30.81
C ARG A 360 15.45 -9.72 29.39
N GLN A 361 16.22 -10.27 28.45
CA GLN A 361 16.12 -9.88 27.04
C GLN A 361 14.76 -10.25 26.44
N GLU A 362 14.25 -11.43 26.79
CA GLU A 362 12.92 -11.89 26.38
C GLU A 362 11.81 -10.99 26.95
N SER A 363 11.85 -10.69 28.25
CA SER A 363 10.91 -9.77 28.89
C SER A 363 10.97 -8.34 28.31
N LEU A 364 12.16 -7.83 27.97
CA LEU A 364 12.30 -6.55 27.29
C LEU A 364 11.77 -6.59 25.85
N ALA A 365 11.93 -7.71 25.14
CA ALA A 365 11.37 -7.89 23.81
C ALA A 365 9.84 -7.94 23.85
N GLU A 366 9.26 -8.60 24.86
CA GLU A 366 7.83 -8.65 25.10
C GLU A 366 7.27 -7.26 25.46
N LEU A 367 7.91 -6.53 26.38
CA LEU A 367 7.56 -5.14 26.70
C LEU A 367 7.64 -4.23 25.47
N ARG A 368 8.65 -4.38 24.61
CA ARG A 368 8.78 -3.60 23.38
C ARG A 368 7.65 -3.91 22.40
N LYS A 369 7.24 -5.18 22.32
CA LYS A 369 6.11 -5.62 21.49
C LYS A 369 4.79 -5.06 22.01
N ASP A 370 4.57 -5.06 23.31
CA ASP A 370 3.37 -4.48 23.94
C ASP A 370 3.31 -2.96 23.74
N ILE A 371 4.46 -2.28 23.83
CA ILE A 371 4.57 -0.84 23.49
C ILE A 371 4.24 -0.61 22.01
N ASP A 372 4.74 -1.41 21.08
CA ASP A 372 4.44 -1.26 19.65
C ASP A 372 2.94 -1.52 19.34
N LEU A 373 2.31 -2.47 20.03
CA LEU A 373 0.87 -2.71 19.95
C LEU A 373 0.07 -1.55 20.52
N LEU A 374 0.48 -0.98 21.66
CA LEU A 374 -0.11 0.24 22.23
C LEU A 374 0.03 1.42 21.26
N VAL A 375 1.23 1.64 20.71
CA VAL A 375 1.49 2.70 19.72
C VAL A 375 0.61 2.51 18.49
N LYS A 376 0.47 1.30 17.96
CA LYS A 376 -0.43 1.00 16.83
C LYS A 376 -1.91 1.22 17.17
N ALA A 377 -2.32 0.89 18.39
CA ALA A 377 -3.69 1.15 18.86
C ALA A 377 -3.98 2.65 19.01
N PHE A 378 -2.97 3.46 19.38
CA PHE A 378 -3.08 4.92 19.47
C PHE A 378 -2.82 5.65 18.14
N ALA A 379 -2.05 5.07 17.22
CA ALA A 379 -1.69 5.65 15.93
C ALA A 379 -2.71 5.38 14.81
N ARG A 380 -3.87 4.77 15.11
CA ARG A 380 -5.00 4.77 14.17
C ARG A 380 -5.35 6.24 13.83
N PRO A 381 -5.38 6.60 12.53
CA PRO A 381 -5.38 8.00 12.13
C PRO A 381 -6.68 8.68 12.55
N ARG A 382 -6.57 9.69 13.43
CA ARG A 382 -7.52 10.81 13.46
C ARG A 382 -7.29 11.63 12.20
N GLY A 383 -7.91 11.22 11.10
CA GLY A 383 -7.99 12.00 9.88
C GLY A 383 -9.29 12.80 9.83
N LEU A 384 -9.13 14.10 9.53
CA LEU A 384 -10.13 15.16 9.27
C LEU A 384 -10.60 15.91 10.53
N GLY A 385 -10.30 17.19 10.74
CA GLY A 385 -9.68 18.21 9.91
C GLY A 385 -10.01 19.56 10.55
N ARG A 386 -9.01 20.23 11.11
CA ARG A 386 -9.13 21.52 11.78
C ARG A 386 -9.16 22.59 10.69
N SER A 387 -10.30 23.26 10.52
CA SER A 387 -10.42 24.45 9.68
C SER A 387 -9.64 25.58 10.34
N ALA A 388 -8.58 26.06 9.68
CA ALA A 388 -7.96 27.33 9.99
C ALA A 388 -8.90 28.45 9.53
N ARG A 389 -9.48 29.19 10.48
CA ARG A 389 -9.96 30.56 10.26
C ARG A 389 -8.77 31.48 10.54
N GLY A 390 -8.20 32.06 9.48
CA GLY A 390 -7.46 33.31 9.54
C GLY A 390 -8.42 34.43 9.13
N SER A 391 -8.66 35.34 10.06
CA SER A 391 -9.33 36.62 9.93
C SER A 391 -8.40 37.67 9.31
N GLU A 392 -8.98 38.60 8.54
CA GLU A 392 -8.58 40.00 8.22
C GLU A 392 -9.57 40.43 7.10
N ASP A 393 -10.41 41.48 7.15
CA ASP A 393 -10.38 42.80 7.80
C ASP A 393 -9.03 43.55 7.73
#